data_AF-K0V913-F1
#
_entry.id   AF-K0V913-F1
#
_cell.length_a   1.000
_cell.length_b   1.000
_cell.length_c   1.000
_cell.angle_alpha   90.00
_cell.angle_beta   90.00
_cell.angle_gamma   90.00
#
_symmetry.space_group_name_H-M   'P 1'
#
loop_
_entity.id
_entity.type
_entity.pdbx_description
1 polymer ?
#
loop_
_entity_poly.entity_id
_entity_poly.type
_entity_poly.pdbx_seq_one_letter_code
_entity_poly.pdbx_strand_id
1 'polypeptide(L)'
;MAIVAVLSVWHLRNRRHPGWLASSAGRCAIVSGYLLVTIAAYWLVAAPAATTWEWAFGNLWALAAMVAFVVGFDALNAATVRHAKRSQALETVDPSAATLPPR
;
A
#
# COMPACT_ATOMS: atom_id res chain seq x y z
N MET A 1 0.09 -12.61 19.08
CA MET A 1 0.73 -11.30 19.38
C MET A 1 1.89 -10.96 18.45
N ALA A 2 2.78 -11.89 18.11
CA ALA A 2 3.92 -11.63 17.20
C ALA A 2 3.50 -11.05 15.82
N ILE A 3 2.44 -11.59 15.21
CA ILE A 3 1.94 -11.12 13.90
C ILE A 3 1.54 -9.64 13.96
N VAL A 4 0.80 -9.23 14.99
CA VAL A 4 0.36 -7.84 15.16
C VAL A 4 1.56 -6.91 15.38
N ALA A 5 2.56 -7.34 16.17
CA ALA A 5 3.79 -6.57 16.39
C ALA A 5 4.58 -6.38 15.07
N VAL A 6 4.77 -7.45 14.30
CA VAL A 6 5.46 -7.41 13.01
C VAL A 6 4.71 -6.52 12.02
N LEU A 7 3.39 -6.63 11.91
CA LEU A 7 2.57 -5.78 11.05
C LEU A 7 2.61 -4.32 11.48
N SER A 8 2.67 -4.04 12.78
CA SER A 8 2.76 -2.67 13.31
C SER A 8 4.10 -2.02 12.96
N VAL A 9 5.20 -2.74 13.15
CA VAL A 9 6.55 -2.29 12.75
C VAL A 9 6.64 -2.11 11.23
N TRP A 10 6.07 -3.05 10.48
CA TRP A 10 5.99 -2.97 9.03
C TRP A 10 5.17 -1.75 8.58
N HIS A 11 4.02 -1.48 9.22
CA HIS A 11 3.19 -0.31 8.94
C HIS A 11 3.93 1.01 9.21
N LEU A 12 4.66 1.10 10.31
CA LEU A 12 5.49 2.27 10.64
C LEU A 12 6.57 2.51 9.58
N ARG A 13 7.25 1.45 9.11
CA ARG A 13 8.20 1.55 8.00
C ARG A 13 7.51 1.98 6.71
N ASN A 14 6.34 1.41 6.41
CA ASN A 14 5.63 1.69 5.17
C ASN A 14 5.05 3.11 5.11
N ARG A 15 4.67 3.69 6.26
CA ARG A 15 4.29 5.11 6.35
C ARG A 15 5.41 6.08 5.99
N ARG A 16 6.68 5.65 6.05
CA ARG A 16 7.83 6.47 5.63
C ARG A 16 8.00 6.50 4.11
N HIS A 17 7.22 5.77 3.34
CA HIS A 17 7.30 5.84 1.88
C HIS A 17 6.90 7.25 1.38
N PRO A 18 7.70 7.89 0.50
CA PRO A 18 7.42 9.23 -0.01
C PRO A 18 6.11 9.31 -0.80
N GLY A 19 5.66 8.19 -1.38
CA GLY A 19 4.37 8.08 -2.07
C GLY A 19 3.15 7.97 -1.15
N TRP A 20 3.35 7.77 0.16
CA TRP A 20 2.26 7.46 1.09
C TRP A 20 1.20 8.55 1.12
N LEU A 21 1.58 9.82 1.27
CA LEU A 21 0.65 10.96 1.24
C LEU A 21 0.13 11.30 -0.16
N ALA A 22 0.77 10.78 -1.21
CA ALA A 22 0.40 11.06 -2.60
C ALA A 22 -0.69 10.11 -3.15
N SER A 23 -0.75 8.86 -2.67
CA SER A 23 -1.67 7.85 -3.21
C SER A 23 -2.70 7.39 -2.17
N SER A 24 -3.97 7.78 -2.34
CA SER A 24 -5.09 7.29 -1.53
C SER A 24 -5.46 5.84 -1.86
N ALA A 25 -5.37 5.46 -3.14
CA ALA A 25 -5.61 4.09 -3.61
C ALA A 25 -4.57 3.11 -3.06
N GLY A 26 -3.28 3.47 -3.08
CA GLY A 26 -2.21 2.65 -2.50
C GLY A 26 -2.37 2.44 -1.00
N ARG A 27 -2.79 3.48 -0.28
CA ARG A 27 -3.15 3.38 1.15
C ARG A 27 -4.31 2.43 1.39
N CYS A 28 -5.38 2.53 0.61
CA CYS A 28 -6.55 1.66 0.74
C CYS A 28 -6.17 0.19 0.54
N ALA A 29 -5.44 -0.13 -0.53
CA ALA A 29 -5.00 -1.50 -0.83
C ALA A 29 -4.13 -2.09 0.29
N ILE A 30 -3.25 -1.29 0.89
CA ILE A 30 -2.36 -1.74 1.98
C ILE A 30 -3.14 -1.93 3.28
N VAL A 31 -4.10 -1.06 3.58
CA VAL A 31 -5.00 -1.22 4.73
C VAL A 31 -5.86 -2.47 4.59
N SER A 32 -6.42 -2.73 3.39
CA SER A 32 -7.11 -3.99 3.13
C SER A 32 -6.18 -5.19 3.29
N GLY A 33 -4.93 -5.11 2.84
CA GLY A 33 -3.93 -6.17 3.03
C GLY A 33 -3.74 -6.54 4.51
N TYR A 34 -3.62 -5.56 5.42
CA TYR A 34 -3.53 -5.85 6.85
C TYR A 34 -4.76 -6.58 7.40
N LEU A 35 -5.95 -6.17 6.98
CA LEU A 35 -7.21 -6.83 7.37
C LEU A 35 -7.24 -8.29 6.91
N LEU A 36 -6.80 -8.54 5.66
CA LEU A 36 -6.72 -9.90 5.12
C LEU A 36 -5.70 -10.77 5.86
N VAL A 37 -4.55 -10.22 6.27
CA VAL A 37 -3.58 -10.95 7.12
C VAL A 37 -4.19 -11.30 8.47
N THR A 38 -4.97 -10.39 9.09
CA THR A 38 -5.62 -10.71 10.37
C THR A 38 -6.65 -11.83 10.24
N ILE A 39 -7.40 -11.87 9.12
CA ILE A 39 -8.35 -12.95 8.83
C ILE A 39 -7.59 -14.27 8.58
N ALA A 40 -6.50 -14.25 7.81
CA ALA A 40 -5.67 -15.42 7.58
C ALA A 40 -5.10 -15.97 8.89
N ALA A 41 -4.56 -15.10 9.74
CA ALA A 41 -4.01 -15.48 11.04
C ALA A 41 -5.08 -16.07 11.97
N TYR A 42 -6.30 -15.52 11.95
CA TYR A 42 -7.43 -16.07 12.71
C TYR A 42 -7.72 -17.51 12.28
N TRP A 43 -7.89 -17.77 10.99
CA TRP A 43 -8.18 -19.12 10.48
C TRP A 43 -7.07 -20.12 10.78
N LEU A 44 -5.80 -19.70 10.70
CA LEU A 44 -4.66 -20.57 10.99
C LEU A 44 -4.48 -20.88 12.48
N VAL A 45 -4.85 -19.95 13.37
CA VAL A 45 -4.78 -20.17 14.83
C VAL A 45 -6.00 -20.92 15.35
N ALA A 46 -7.17 -20.68 14.75
CA ALA A 46 -8.42 -21.31 15.15
C ALA A 46 -8.52 -22.78 14.72
N ALA A 47 -7.69 -23.26 13.79
CA ALA A 47 -7.64 -24.65 13.33
C ALA A 47 -6.99 -25.56 14.40
N PRO A 48 -7.76 -26.33 15.21
CA PRO A 48 -7.22 -27.13 16.30
C PRO A 48 -6.65 -28.47 15.80
N ALA A 49 -7.18 -28.94 14.68
CA ALA A 49 -6.63 -29.99 13.84
C ALA A 49 -6.50 -29.38 12.45
N ALA A 50 -5.41 -29.64 11.74
CA ALA A 50 -5.19 -29.15 10.38
C ALA A 50 -6.17 -29.84 9.39
N THR A 51 -7.46 -29.59 9.55
CA THR A 51 -8.47 -30.00 8.58
C THR A 51 -8.24 -29.18 7.32
N THR A 52 -8.33 -29.83 6.17
CA THR A 52 -7.84 -29.28 4.90
C THR A 52 -8.45 -27.92 4.55
N TRP A 53 -9.67 -27.65 5.01
CA TRP A 53 -10.45 -26.47 4.60
C TRP A 53 -10.10 -25.19 5.35
N GLU A 54 -9.91 -25.27 6.67
CA GLU A 54 -9.51 -24.12 7.51
C GLU A 54 -8.12 -23.63 7.12
N TRP A 55 -7.22 -24.59 6.88
CA TRP A 55 -5.89 -24.31 6.37
C TRP A 55 -5.92 -23.70 4.96
N ALA A 56 -6.75 -24.21 4.05
CA ALA A 56 -6.91 -23.66 2.71
C ALA A 56 -7.44 -22.21 2.75
N PHE A 57 -8.41 -21.91 3.61
CA PHE A 57 -8.93 -20.55 3.79
C PHE A 57 -7.88 -19.59 4.37
N GLY A 58 -7.09 -20.04 5.33
CA GLY A 58 -5.98 -19.25 5.87
C GLY A 58 -4.97 -18.87 4.79
N ASN A 59 -4.56 -19.83 3.96
CA ASN A 59 -3.61 -19.59 2.86
C ASN A 59 -4.20 -18.72 1.75
N LEU A 60 -5.48 -18.92 1.40
CA LEU A 60 -6.17 -18.08 0.41
C LEU A 60 -6.16 -16.61 0.85
N TRP A 61 -6.49 -16.34 2.11
CA TRP A 61 -6.45 -14.98 2.63
C TRP A 61 -5.04 -14.41 2.75
N ALA A 62 -4.03 -15.24 3.01
CA ALA A 62 -2.64 -14.82 2.98
C ALA A 62 -2.18 -14.42 1.57
N LEU A 63 -2.56 -15.18 0.54
CA LEU A 63 -2.30 -14.85 -0.86
C LEU A 63 -3.02 -13.56 -1.27
N ALA A 64 -4.28 -13.41 -0.90
CA ALA A 64 -5.04 -12.19 -1.17
C ALA A 64 -4.41 -10.96 -0.49
N ALA A 65 -3.91 -11.12 0.74
CA ALA A 65 -3.15 -10.07 1.42
C ALA A 65 -1.86 -9.69 0.67
N MET A 66 -1.12 -10.69 0.17
CA MET A 66 0.09 -10.47 -0.63
C MET A 66 -0.22 -9.67 -1.90
N VAL A 67 -1.27 -10.05 -2.63
CA VAL A 67 -1.72 -9.30 -3.82
C VAL A 67 -2.10 -7.87 -3.48
N ALA A 68 -2.86 -7.66 -2.39
CA ALA A 68 -3.24 -6.33 -1.93
C ALA A 68 -2.01 -5.46 -1.59
N PHE A 69 -0.97 -6.04 -0.98
CA PHE A 69 0.28 -5.34 -0.75
C PHE A 69 1.00 -4.99 -2.06
N VAL A 70 1.15 -5.92 -3.00
CA VAL A 70 1.80 -5.67 -4.29
C VAL A 70 1.10 -4.55 -5.06
N VAL A 71 -0.23 -4.62 -5.20
CA VAL A 71 -1.03 -3.58 -5.86
C VAL A 71 -0.90 -2.23 -5.15
N GLY A 72 -0.89 -2.25 -3.81
CA GLY A 72 -0.70 -1.04 -3.02
C GLY A 72 0.67 -0.38 -3.22
N PHE A 73 1.74 -1.17 -3.26
CA PHE A 73 3.10 -0.69 -3.53
C PHE A 73 3.27 -0.17 -4.95
N ASP A 74 2.69 -0.85 -5.94
CA ASP A 74 2.70 -0.38 -7.33
C ASP A 74 1.97 0.97 -7.47
N ALA A 75 0.81 1.12 -6.83
CA ALA A 75 0.06 2.38 -6.80
C ALA A 75 0.79 3.52 -6.06
N LEU A 76 1.59 3.21 -5.03
CA LEU A 76 2.47 4.18 -4.34
C LEU A 76 3.60 4.64 -5.26
N ASN A 77 4.29 3.70 -5.91
CA ASN A 77 5.39 4.00 -6.84
C ASN A 77 4.89 4.79 -8.05
N ALA A 78 3.78 4.39 -8.66
CA ALA A 78 3.19 5.12 -9.77
C ALA A 78 2.84 6.57 -9.40
N ALA A 79 2.39 6.82 -8.17
CA ALA A 79 2.14 8.18 -7.69
C ALA A 79 3.44 8.99 -7.59
N THR A 80 4.52 8.42 -7.05
CA THR A 80 5.82 9.12 -6.98
C THR A 80 6.38 9.46 -8.36
N VAL A 81 6.30 8.54 -9.33
CA VAL A 81 6.73 8.78 -10.71
C VAL A 81 5.89 9.89 -11.37
N ARG A 82 4.57 9.92 -11.14
CA ARG A 82 3.69 10.99 -11.64
C ARG A 82 4.05 12.35 -11.05
N HIS A 83 4.38 12.41 -9.76
CA HIS A 83 4.82 13.64 -9.12
C HIS A 83 6.16 14.13 -9.66
N ALA A 84 7.13 13.23 -9.84
CA ALA A 84 8.43 13.58 -10.43
C ALA A 84 8.28 14.14 -11.85
N LYS A 85 7.45 13.50 -12.69
CA LYS A 85 7.15 13.99 -14.06
C LYS A 85 6.49 15.36 -14.05
N ARG A 86 5.56 15.63 -13.12
CA ARG A 86 4.93 16.96 -13.00
C ARG A 86 5.90 18.03 -12.52
N SER A 87 6.79 17.72 -11.57
CA SER A 87 7.83 18.66 -11.12
C SER A 87 8.74 19.05 -12.29
N GLN A 88 9.24 18.06 -13.04
CA GLN A 88 10.07 18.31 -14.21
C GLN A 88 9.34 19.16 -15.26
N ALA A 89 8.07 18.87 -15.53
CA ALA A 89 7.28 19.68 -16.47
C ALA A 89 7.16 21.15 -16.03
N LEU A 90 6.97 21.41 -14.74
CA LEU A 90 6.91 22.77 -14.18
C LEU A 90 8.28 23.47 -14.21
N GLU A 91 9.36 22.75 -13.91
CA GLU A 91 10.73 23.28 -13.98
C GLU A 91 11.16 23.63 -15.41
N THR A 92 10.61 22.93 -16.41
CA THR A 92 10.84 23.25 -17.84
C THR A 92 10.01 24.43 -18.35
N VAL A 93 9.05 24.94 -17.59
CA VAL A 93 8.33 26.17 -17.96
C VAL A 93 9.26 27.35 -17.72
N ASP A 94 9.68 27.99 -18.81
CA ASP A 94 10.47 29.21 -18.75
C ASP A 94 9.65 30.31 -18.03
N PRO A 95 10.15 30.90 -16.92
CA PRO A 95 9.44 31.96 -16.21
C PRO A 95 9.17 33.21 -17.07
N SER A 96 9.86 33.36 -18.20
CA SER A 96 9.60 34.43 -19.17
C SER A 96 8.30 34.24 -20.00
N ALA A 97 7.76 33.02 -20.04
CA ALA A 97 6.46 32.72 -20.68
C ALA A 97 5.26 32.97 -19.75
N ALA A 98 5.50 33.24 -18.46
CA ALA A 98 4.45 33.60 -17.50
C ALA A 98 4.11 35.09 -17.63
N THR A 99 3.38 35.45 -18.69
CA THR A 99 2.80 36.79 -18.84
C THR A 99 1.76 37.00 -17.74
N LEU A 100 2.12 37.77 -16.71
CA LEU A 100 1.16 38.30 -15.75
C LEU A 100 0.19 39.22 -16.52
N PRO A 101 -1.14 39.04 -16.41
CA PRO A 101 -2.08 39.91 -17.07
C PRO A 101 -1.91 41.36 -16.55
N PRO A 102 -1.93 42.37 -17.45
CA PRO A 102 -1.85 43.76 -17.03
C PRO A 102 -3.05 44.10 -16.14
N ARG A 103 -2.78 44.85 -15.06
CA ARG A 103 -3.77 45.37 -14.11
C ARG A 103 -4.68 46.41 -14.74
#